data_AF-A0A920MP56-F1
#
_entry.id   AF-A0A920MP56-F1
#
_cell.length_a   1.000
_cell.length_b   1.000
_cell.length_c   1.000
_cell.angle_alpha   90.00
_cell.angle_beta   90.00
_cell.angle_gamma   90.00
#
_symmetry.space_group_name_H-M   'P 1'
#
loop_
_entity.id
_entity.type
_entity.pdbx_description
1 polymer ?
#
loop_
_entity_poly.entity_id
_entity_poly.type
_entity_poly.pdbx_seq_one_letter_code
_entity_poly.pdbx_strand_id
1 'polypeptide(L)'
;MNYGDGTSQNKYLDYHQIHPVGDNKTEKIMKAGRTMGVFYIESPATRQLLAKAGVVDFEHVVIYSSIIRPAANRYTNLMLSRIHGEKWDIIHPDMDFLKES
;
A
#
# COMPACT_ATOMS: atom_id res chain seq x y z
N MET A 1 -8.71 19.77 12.46
CA MET A 1 -7.59 18.79 12.47
C MET A 1 -6.32 19.55 12.12
N ASN A 2 -5.29 19.43 12.96
CA ASN A 2 -4.12 20.30 12.98
C ASN A 2 -3.27 20.14 11.70
N TYR A 3 -3.64 20.87 10.65
CA TYR A 3 -2.64 21.36 9.71
C TYR A 3 -1.73 22.27 10.51
N GLY A 4 -0.50 21.82 10.75
CA GLY A 4 0.55 22.70 11.24
C GLY A 4 0.75 23.81 10.21
N ASP A 5 0.06 24.92 10.43
CA ASP A 5 0.43 26.26 9.97
C ASP A 5 1.69 26.68 10.72
N GLY A 6 2.77 26.03 10.36
CA GLY A 6 4.06 26.14 10.99
C GLY A 6 5.03 25.49 10.03
N THR A 7 5.48 26.28 9.06
CA THR A 7 6.73 25.99 8.37
C THR A 7 7.79 25.83 9.46
N SER A 8 8.02 24.57 9.86
CA SER A 8 9.08 24.26 10.80
C SER A 8 10.37 24.60 10.08
N GLN A 9 10.91 25.80 10.36
CA GLN A 9 12.27 26.19 10.03
C GLN A 9 13.25 25.40 10.90
N ASN A 10 13.04 24.09 11.01
CA ASN A 10 14.00 23.18 11.60
C ASN A 10 14.84 22.64 10.45
N LYS A 11 16.15 22.91 10.50
CA LYS A 11 17.13 22.43 9.52
C LYS A 11 17.17 20.90 9.43
N TYR A 12 16.59 20.21 10.42
CA TYR A 12 16.60 18.76 10.56
C TYR A 12 15.18 18.20 10.67
N LEU A 13 14.90 17.16 9.89
CA LEU A 13 13.67 16.38 9.94
C LEU A 13 13.83 15.25 10.96
N ASP A 14 13.02 15.23 12.01
CA ASP A 14 12.96 14.13 12.98
C ASP A 14 11.95 13.08 12.52
N TYR A 15 12.44 11.96 12.00
CA TYR A 15 11.62 10.87 11.48
C TYR A 15 10.78 10.18 12.57
N HIS A 16 11.17 10.24 13.84
CA HIS A 16 10.41 9.59 14.93
C HIS A 16 9.13 10.35 15.30
N GLN A 17 9.00 11.61 14.87
CA GLN A 17 7.82 12.43 15.12
C GLN A 17 6.82 12.40 13.96
N ILE A 18 7.20 11.83 12.82
CA ILE A 18 6.34 11.72 11.65
C ILE A 18 5.29 10.65 11.93
N HIS A 19 4.01 11.01 11.83
CA HIS A 19 2.95 10.02 11.87
C HIS A 19 3.00 9.18 10.58
N PRO A 20 3.21 7.86 10.66
CA PRO A 20 3.56 7.05 9.49
C PRO A 20 2.37 6.74 8.56
N VAL A 21 1.15 7.01 9.01
CA VAL A 21 -0.10 6.67 8.32
C VAL A 21 -1.05 7.88 8.28
N GLY A 22 -2.05 7.86 7.42
CA GLY A 22 -3.12 8.87 7.39
C GLY A 22 -2.76 10.21 6.74
N ASP A 23 -1.58 10.34 6.11
CA ASP A 23 -1.30 11.50 5.27
C ASP A 23 -1.97 11.37 3.90
N ASN A 24 -3.04 12.14 3.70
CA ASN A 24 -3.82 12.17 2.47
C ASN A 24 -2.99 12.52 1.21
N LYS A 25 -1.92 13.30 1.34
CA LYS A 25 -1.08 13.65 0.18
C LYS A 25 -0.25 12.44 -0.26
N THR A 26 0.36 11.75 0.70
CA THR A 26 1.10 10.50 0.49
C THR A 26 0.21 9.43 -0.13
N GLU A 27 -0.99 9.21 0.43
CA GLU A 27 -1.94 8.26 -0.13
C GLU A 27 -2.30 8.55 -1.60
N LYS A 28 -2.55 9.81 -1.95
CA LYS A 28 -2.90 10.19 -3.33
C LYS A 28 -1.77 9.92 -4.32
N ILE A 29 -0.52 10.17 -3.92
CA ILE A 29 0.66 9.90 -4.74
C ILE A 29 0.83 8.40 -4.96
N MET A 30 0.69 7.61 -3.89
CA MET A 30 0.81 6.16 -3.92
C MET A 30 -0.32 5.50 -4.72
N LYS A 31 -1.58 5.90 -4.50
CA LYS A 31 -2.75 5.39 -5.25
C LYS A 31 -2.63 5.65 -6.75
N ALA A 32 -1.94 6.72 -7.14
CA ALA A 32 -1.66 7.03 -8.54
C ALA A 32 -0.40 6.34 -9.10
N GLY A 33 0.29 5.49 -8.32
CA GLY A 33 1.54 4.84 -8.73
C GLY A 33 2.71 5.80 -8.99
N ARG A 34 2.68 7.00 -8.39
CA ARG A 34 3.68 8.06 -8.60
C ARG A 34 4.82 7.97 -7.59
N THR A 35 5.42 6.79 -7.45
CA THR A 35 6.40 6.47 -6.40
C THR A 35 7.85 6.40 -6.91
N MET A 36 8.19 7.14 -7.97
CA MET A 36 9.58 7.25 -8.41
C MET A 36 10.45 7.87 -7.30
N GLY A 37 11.57 7.23 -6.98
CA GLY A 37 12.45 7.65 -5.88
C GLY A 37 11.93 7.28 -4.48
N VAL A 38 10.83 6.52 -4.38
CA VAL A 38 10.35 5.98 -3.10
C VAL A 38 10.90 4.58 -2.92
N PHE A 39 11.71 4.41 -1.87
CA PHE A 39 12.34 3.15 -1.53
C PHE A 39 11.32 1.98 -1.52
N TYR A 40 11.75 0.82 -2.00
CA TYR A 40 10.99 -0.44 -2.05
C TYR A 40 9.83 -0.50 -3.07
N ILE A 41 9.24 0.63 -3.46
CA ILE A 41 8.05 0.67 -4.33
C ILE A 41 8.23 1.52 -5.61
N GLU A 42 9.47 1.79 -6.02
CA GLU A 42 9.77 2.58 -7.22
C GLU A 42 9.67 1.81 -8.54
N SER A 43 9.72 0.47 -8.48
CA SER A 43 9.83 -0.35 -9.69
C SER A 43 8.62 -0.14 -10.62
N PRO A 44 8.81 -0.21 -11.96
CA PRO A 44 7.69 -0.05 -12.90
C PRO A 44 6.52 -1.01 -12.61
N ALA A 45 6.82 -2.24 -12.22
CA ALA A 45 5.82 -3.24 -11.89
C ALA A 45 5.03 -2.87 -10.63
N THR A 46 5.72 -2.47 -9.55
CA THR A 46 5.06 -2.06 -8.30
C THR A 46 4.20 -0.81 -8.50
N ARG A 47 4.69 0.16 -9.26
CA ARG A 47 3.96 1.39 -9.60
C ARG A 47 2.66 1.10 -10.35
N GLN A 48 2.71 0.22 -11.34
CA GLN A 48 1.51 -0.19 -12.08
C GLN A 48 0.54 -0.95 -11.19
N LEU A 49 1.04 -1.81 -10.30
CA LEU A 49 0.21 -2.56 -9.37
C LEU A 49 -0.53 -1.64 -8.38
N LEU A 50 0.17 -0.67 -7.79
CA LEU A 50 -0.42 0.36 -6.93
C LEU A 50 -1.55 1.11 -7.65
N ALA A 51 -1.28 1.58 -8.88
CA ALA A 51 -2.27 2.30 -9.68
C ALA A 51 -3.49 1.46 -10.05
N LYS A 52 -3.30 0.14 -10.28
CA LYS A 52 -4.40 -0.79 -10.57
C LYS A 52 -5.22 -1.14 -9.33
N ALA A 53 -4.56 -1.33 -8.19
CA ALA A 53 -5.24 -1.68 -6.96
C ALA A 53 -6.08 -0.51 -6.43
N GLY A 54 -5.53 0.71 -6.43
CA GLY A 54 -6.22 1.92 -5.96
C GLY A 54 -6.45 1.99 -4.45
N VAL A 55 -6.16 0.91 -3.72
CA VAL A 55 -6.13 0.83 -2.26
C VAL A 55 -4.69 1.00 -1.79
N VAL A 56 -4.47 1.88 -0.81
CA VAL A 56 -3.15 2.11 -0.24
C VAL A 56 -3.30 2.35 1.25
N ASP A 57 -2.79 1.39 2.00
CA ASP A 57 -2.44 1.45 3.41
C ASP A 57 -1.16 0.64 3.61
N PHE A 58 -0.70 0.54 4.86
CA PHE A 58 0.53 -0.16 5.18
C PHE A 58 0.48 -1.65 4.78
N GLU A 59 -0.63 -2.33 5.05
CA GLU A 59 -0.79 -3.78 4.80
C GLU A 59 -0.77 -4.08 3.31
N HIS A 60 -1.54 -3.32 2.53
CA HIS A 60 -1.61 -3.46 1.07
C HIS A 60 -0.26 -3.18 0.40
N VAL A 61 0.49 -2.18 0.87
CA VAL A 61 1.83 -1.88 0.33
C VAL A 61 2.80 -3.04 0.59
N VAL A 62 2.72 -3.68 1.76
CA VAL A 62 3.50 -4.88 2.08
C VAL A 62 3.11 -6.06 1.17
N ILE A 63 1.82 -6.23 0.88
CA ILE A 63 1.33 -7.26 -0.05
C ILE A 63 1.85 -7.00 -1.47
N TYR A 64 1.70 -5.78 -1.99
CA TYR A 64 2.09 -5.43 -3.36
C TYR A 64 3.59 -5.55 -3.58
N SER A 65 4.39 -5.09 -2.64
CA SER A 65 5.85 -5.26 -2.70
C SER A 65 6.26 -6.73 -2.61
N SER A 66 5.44 -7.57 -1.97
CA SER A 66 5.74 -8.99 -1.80
C SER A 66 5.30 -9.90 -2.95
N ILE A 67 4.25 -9.53 -3.68
CA ILE A 67 3.69 -10.36 -4.76
C ILE A 67 4.48 -10.26 -6.07
N ILE A 68 5.26 -9.19 -6.26
CA ILE A 68 6.11 -8.96 -7.43
C ILE A 68 7.37 -9.86 -7.35
N ARG A 69 7.15 -11.18 -7.45
CA ARG A 69 8.19 -12.24 -7.46
C ARG A 69 7.81 -13.31 -8.47
N PRO A 70 8.78 -14.01 -9.10
CA PRO A 70 8.51 -14.94 -10.21
C PRO A 70 7.42 -15.98 -9.92
N ALA A 71 7.44 -16.57 -8.72
CA ALA A 71 6.46 -17.60 -8.34
C ALA A 71 5.08 -17.03 -7.96
N ALA A 72 5.04 -15.81 -7.40
CA ALA A 72 3.82 -15.20 -6.89
C ALA A 72 3.06 -14.39 -7.94
N ASN A 73 3.73 -13.95 -9.01
CA ASN A 73 3.15 -13.07 -10.03
C ASN A 73 1.89 -13.65 -10.71
N ARG A 74 1.76 -14.99 -10.77
CA ARG A 74 0.54 -15.66 -11.29
C ARG A 74 -0.72 -15.36 -10.48
N TYR A 75 -0.58 -14.94 -9.22
CA TYR A 75 -1.70 -14.60 -8.33
C TYR A 75 -2.00 -13.10 -8.29
N THR A 76 -1.26 -12.26 -9.00
CA THR A 76 -1.44 -10.79 -8.99
C THR A 76 -2.86 -10.39 -9.37
N ASN A 77 -3.41 -10.97 -10.44
CA ASN A 77 -4.78 -10.65 -10.87
C ASN A 77 -5.84 -11.18 -9.90
N LEU A 78 -5.63 -12.37 -9.32
CA LEU A 78 -6.54 -12.93 -8.31
C LEU A 78 -6.61 -12.03 -7.07
N MET A 79 -5.45 -11.56 -6.59
CA MET A 79 -5.38 -10.62 -5.47
C MET A 79 -6.08 -9.29 -5.82
N LEU A 80 -5.83 -8.74 -7.01
CA LEU A 80 -6.50 -7.50 -7.45
C LEU A 80 -8.02 -7.64 -7.50
N SER A 81 -8.55 -8.75 -8.04
CA SER A 81 -9.99 -8.96 -8.09
C SER A 81 -10.61 -9.04 -6.69
N ARG A 82 -9.93 -9.67 -5.73
CA ARG A 82 -10.40 -9.75 -4.33
C ARG A 82 -10.38 -8.39 -3.64
N ILE A 83 -9.34 -7.58 -3.86
CA ILE A 83 -9.30 -6.18 -3.39
C ILE A 83 -10.48 -5.37 -3.95
N HIS A 84 -10.92 -5.68 -5.17
CA HIS A 84 -12.09 -5.05 -5.79
C HIS A 84 -13.43 -5.71 -5.44
N GLY A 85 -13.44 -6.63 -4.48
CA GLY A 85 -14.66 -7.21 -3.90
C GLY A 85 -15.09 -8.55 -4.51
N GLU A 86 -14.26 -9.22 -5.31
CA GLU A 86 -14.54 -10.59 -5.73
C GLU A 86 -14.62 -11.50 -4.49
N LYS A 87 -15.73 -12.25 -4.38
CA LYS A 87 -15.96 -13.15 -3.25
C LYS A 87 -14.93 -14.28 -3.26
N TRP A 88 -14.47 -14.64 -2.07
CA TRP A 88 -13.65 -15.82 -1.87
C TRP A 88 -14.10 -16.50 -0.58
N ASP A 89 -14.13 -17.83 -0.63
CA ASP A 89 -14.52 -18.65 0.51
C ASP A 89 -13.30 -19.24 1.18
N ILE A 90 -13.38 -19.34 2.50
CA ILE A 90 -12.41 -20.04 3.30
C ILE A 90 -12.63 -21.54 3.15
N ILE A 91 -11.54 -22.28 2.94
CA ILE A 91 -11.57 -23.72 2.69
C ILE A 91 -11.90 -24.52 3.97
N HIS A 92 -11.54 -23.99 5.14
CA HIS A 92 -11.71 -24.67 6.43
C HIS A 92 -12.02 -23.68 7.57
N PRO A 93 -12.98 -23.97 8.48
CA PRO A 93 -13.37 -23.06 9.57
C PRO A 93 -12.22 -22.50 10.41
N ASP A 94 -11.20 -23.33 10.70
CA ASP A 94 -10.02 -22.91 11.47
C ASP A 94 -9.20 -21.78 10.83
N MET A 95 -9.42 -21.50 9.54
CA MET A 95 -8.73 -20.42 8.82
C MET A 95 -9.49 -19.08 8.88
N ASP A 96 -10.62 -19.00 9.60
CA ASP A 96 -11.45 -17.80 9.67
C ASP A 96 -10.69 -16.53 10.11
N PHE A 97 -9.64 -16.69 10.91
CA PHE A 97 -8.77 -15.59 11.35
C PHE A 97 -7.95 -14.95 10.20
N LEU A 98 -7.89 -15.58 9.02
CA LEU A 98 -7.21 -15.06 7.83
C LEU A 98 -8.12 -14.20 6.95
N LYS A 99 -9.40 -14.02 7.30
CA LYS A 99 -10.28 -13.08 6.59
C LYS A 99 -9.73 -11.66 6.75
N GLU A 100 -9.63 -10.93 5.64
CA GLU A 100 -9.42 -9.48 5.66
C GLU A 100 -10.59 -8.82 6.43
N SER A 101 -10.27 -7.83 7.27
CA SER A 101 -11.22 -7.11 8.13
C SER A 101 -12.07 -6.10 7.37
#